data_AF-A0A1Q7QBU0-F1
#
_entry.id   AF-A0A1Q7QBU0-F1
#
_cell.length_a   1.000
_cell.length_b   1.000
_cell.length_c   1.000
_cell.angle_alpha   90.00
_cell.angle_beta   90.00
_cell.angle_gamma   90.00
#
_symmetry.space_group_name_H-M   'P 1'
#
loop_
_entity.id
_entity.type
_entity.pdbx_description
1 polymer ?
#
loop_
_entity_poly.entity_id
_entity_poly.type
_entity_poly.pdbx_seq_one_letter_code
_entity_poly.pdbx_strand_id
1 'polypeptide(L)'
;MWLREDVLPLPALDPHPGAFAYIDTETTGLSGGAGTYAFAAAVARPIDCGLRLAQLFLPQPGLEAAFLRRLHEELEAADAVASFNGSSFDLPLLRTRWVMTRMRGELATPPHVDLLTLVRALYRHRLEDCTLRTVEERLLGYERDDPIDGALVPDAYFAFLHRGSSAMLDAVLEHNRLDVISLVHLHSRLLTRLKGGDAAMDASDWLALGRHRLRRGARADGWRALRNATNFGDGEASASAGLLIARKLSRRGSVPAAEELLGWLEQRVADDIRLPVARARLLEWRRRDPHSALSVVEAAQERMPEEAAGLEPRRTRLHRKVKKGR
;
A
#
# COMPACT_ATOMS: atom_id res chain seq x y z
N MET A 1 -6.23 32.68 13.97
CA MET A 1 -6.10 31.23 13.80
C MET A 1 -7.10 30.61 14.75
N TRP A 2 -7.98 29.76 14.25
CA TRP A 2 -8.84 28.95 15.09
C TRP A 2 -8.15 27.62 15.32
N LEU A 3 -8.10 27.18 16.57
CA LEU A 3 -7.49 25.93 17.00
C LEU A 3 -8.52 25.18 17.83
N ARG A 4 -8.86 23.98 17.40
CA ARG A 4 -9.65 23.02 18.16
C ARG A 4 -8.72 21.93 18.65
N GLU A 5 -8.72 21.71 19.96
CA GLU A 5 -7.97 20.63 20.59
C GLU A 5 -8.94 19.72 21.33
N ASP A 6 -8.97 18.46 20.92
CA ASP A 6 -9.81 17.43 21.52
C ASP A 6 -8.93 16.29 22.02
N VAL A 7 -9.37 15.64 23.11
CA VAL A 7 -8.89 14.31 23.49
C VAL A 7 -10.07 13.37 23.34
N LEU A 8 -9.98 12.48 22.36
CA LEU A 8 -10.99 11.47 22.11
C LEU A 8 -10.65 10.23 22.96
N PRO A 9 -11.48 9.88 23.96
CA PRO A 9 -11.27 8.68 24.75
C PRO A 9 -11.56 7.47 23.87
N LEU A 10 -10.51 6.81 23.41
CA LEU A 10 -10.58 5.63 22.56
C LEU A 10 -9.82 4.48 23.22
N PRO A 11 -10.24 3.22 23.00
CA PRO A 11 -9.45 2.08 23.42
C PRO A 11 -8.06 2.13 22.80
N ALA A 12 -7.05 1.64 23.53
CA ALA A 12 -5.72 1.48 22.97
C ALA A 12 -5.78 0.56 21.75
N LEU A 13 -5.15 1.00 20.65
CA LEU A 13 -5.06 0.21 19.43
C LEU A 13 -4.06 -0.94 19.61
N ASP A 14 -4.41 -2.12 19.09
CA ASP A 14 -3.50 -3.27 19.00
C ASP A 14 -3.45 -3.78 17.55
N PRO A 15 -2.30 -3.68 16.87
CA PRO A 15 -1.03 -3.10 17.32
C PRO A 15 -1.06 -1.61 17.61
N HIS A 16 -0.35 -1.19 18.66
CA HIS A 16 -0.11 0.22 18.92
C HIS A 16 0.76 0.79 17.78
N PRO A 17 0.33 1.88 17.12
CA PRO A 17 1.05 2.40 15.96
C PRO A 17 2.36 3.12 16.29
N GLY A 18 2.60 3.44 17.57
CA GLY A 18 3.76 4.20 18.03
C GLY A 18 3.46 5.69 18.15
N ALA A 19 4.48 6.49 18.46
CA ALA A 19 4.36 7.94 18.58
C ALA A 19 4.38 8.61 17.19
N PHE A 20 3.29 8.47 16.45
CA PHE A 20 3.09 9.11 15.14
C PHE A 20 2.19 10.35 15.25
N ALA A 21 2.53 11.39 14.48
CA ALA A 21 1.61 12.46 14.12
C ALA A 21 0.97 12.14 12.76
N TYR A 22 -0.35 11.97 12.75
CA TYR A 22 -1.13 11.72 11.55
C TYR A 22 -1.67 13.03 11.02
N ILE A 23 -1.32 13.41 9.79
CA ILE A 23 -1.69 14.70 9.21
C ILE A 23 -2.53 14.52 7.94
N ASP A 24 -3.52 15.39 7.82
CA ASP A 24 -4.28 15.66 6.60
C ASP A 24 -4.53 17.17 6.46
N THR A 25 -4.53 17.69 5.22
CA THR A 25 -4.74 19.12 4.95
C THR A 25 -5.82 19.38 3.92
N GLU A 26 -6.58 20.44 4.15
CA GLU A 26 -7.54 20.97 3.17
C GLU A 26 -6.95 22.19 2.48
N THR A 27 -7.08 22.23 1.15
CA THR A 27 -6.33 23.18 0.32
C THR A 27 -7.23 23.94 -0.64
N THR A 28 -6.83 25.15 -1.02
CA THR A 28 -7.60 26.00 -1.95
C THR A 28 -7.44 25.60 -3.43
N GLY A 29 -6.84 24.43 -3.72
CA GLY A 29 -6.69 23.94 -5.08
C GLY A 29 -5.81 22.71 -5.20
N LEU A 30 -6.11 21.87 -6.20
CA LEU A 30 -5.55 20.52 -6.35
C LEU A 30 -4.13 20.48 -6.96
N SER A 31 -3.64 21.59 -7.51
CA SER A 31 -2.43 21.64 -8.36
C SER A 31 -1.18 22.22 -7.70
N GLY A 32 -1.18 22.45 -6.39
CA GLY A 32 0.03 22.74 -5.60
C GLY A 32 0.84 23.98 -6.03
N GLY A 33 0.25 24.89 -6.82
CA GLY A 33 0.91 26.09 -7.31
C GLY A 33 1.14 27.12 -6.19
N ALA A 34 1.96 28.14 -6.47
CA ALA A 34 2.30 29.21 -5.50
C ALA A 34 1.07 29.98 -4.93
N GLY A 35 -0.10 29.87 -5.57
CA GLY A 35 -1.36 30.46 -5.10
C GLY A 35 -2.21 29.54 -4.21
N THR A 36 -1.86 28.25 -4.07
CA THR A 36 -2.59 27.31 -3.22
C THR A 36 -2.21 27.53 -1.77
N TYR A 37 -3.21 27.57 -0.88
CA TYR A 37 -3.03 27.61 0.57
C TYR A 37 -3.55 26.31 1.18
N ALA A 38 -2.92 25.83 2.25
CA ALA A 38 -3.57 24.93 3.20
C ALA A 38 -4.41 25.80 4.14
N PHE A 39 -5.73 25.69 4.06
CA PHE A 39 -6.64 26.49 4.89
C PHE A 39 -7.11 25.75 6.14
N ALA A 40 -7.05 24.42 6.14
CA ALA A 40 -7.21 23.61 7.33
C ALA A 40 -6.14 22.52 7.39
N ALA A 41 -5.77 22.12 8.59
CA ALA A 41 -4.93 20.97 8.84
C ALA A 41 -5.37 20.30 10.14
N ALA A 42 -5.55 18.99 10.11
CA ALA A 42 -5.76 18.19 11.30
C ALA A 42 -4.50 17.38 11.59
N VAL A 43 -4.19 17.24 12.87
CA VAL A 43 -3.13 16.35 13.36
C VAL A 43 -3.71 15.49 14.47
N ALA A 44 -3.61 14.18 14.33
CA ALA A 44 -3.96 13.22 15.38
C ALA A 44 -2.70 12.53 15.92
N ARG A 45 -2.62 12.35 17.24
CA ARG A 45 -1.52 11.67 17.94
C ARG A 45 -2.08 10.67 18.95
N PRO A 46 -1.72 9.37 18.86
CA PRO A 46 -2.02 8.41 19.91
C PRO A 46 -1.39 8.84 21.23
N ILE A 47 -2.16 8.80 22.30
CA ILE A 47 -1.72 9.05 23.68
C ILE A 47 -2.28 7.96 24.59
N ASP A 48 -1.76 7.85 25.82
CA ASP A 48 -2.14 6.77 26.75
C ASP A 48 -3.67 6.69 27.01
N CYS A 49 -4.36 7.82 27.01
CA CYS A 49 -5.81 7.90 27.25
C CYS A 49 -6.68 8.00 25.98
N GLY A 50 -6.12 7.74 24.79
CA GLY A 50 -6.86 7.73 23.53
C GLY A 50 -6.13 8.48 22.42
N LEU A 51 -6.79 9.47 21.82
CA LEU A 51 -6.26 10.22 20.69
C LEU A 51 -6.33 11.72 20.95
N ARG A 52 -5.17 12.39 20.93
CA ARG A 52 -5.10 13.86 20.91
C ARG A 52 -5.29 14.32 19.47
N LEU A 53 -6.24 15.22 19.25
CA LEU A 53 -6.50 15.84 17.95
C LEU A 53 -6.30 17.34 18.06
N ALA A 54 -5.50 17.90 17.15
CA ALA A 54 -5.36 19.33 16.95
C ALA A 54 -5.80 19.67 15.54
N GLN A 55 -6.86 20.47 15.40
CA GLN A 55 -7.32 20.97 14.12
C GLN A 55 -7.11 22.48 14.03
N LEU A 56 -6.36 22.89 13.02
CA LEU A 56 -6.04 24.27 12.74
C LEU A 56 -6.87 24.74 11.55
N PHE A 57 -7.38 25.96 11.64
CA PHE A 57 -8.04 26.65 10.53
C PHE A 57 -7.44 28.04 10.34
N LEU A 58 -7.26 28.43 9.08
CA LEU A 58 -6.71 29.69 8.63
C LEU A 58 -7.85 30.67 8.29
N PRO A 59 -8.33 31.52 9.21
CA PRO A 59 -9.49 32.37 8.94
C PRO A 59 -9.19 33.55 7.98
N GLN A 60 -7.91 33.83 7.73
CA GLN A 60 -7.50 34.83 6.75
C GLN A 60 -6.05 34.56 6.31
N PRO A 61 -5.69 34.79 5.02
CA PRO A 61 -4.35 34.49 4.51
C PRO A 61 -3.20 35.14 5.29
N GLY A 62 -3.40 36.35 5.84
CA GLY A 62 -2.38 37.07 6.61
C GLY A 62 -1.94 36.38 7.91
N LEU A 63 -2.62 35.31 8.35
CA LEU A 63 -2.25 34.54 9.54
C LEU A 63 -1.49 33.24 9.23
N GLU A 64 -1.11 33.03 7.97
CA GLU A 64 -0.46 31.79 7.52
C GLU A 64 0.81 31.45 8.31
N ALA A 65 1.65 32.45 8.64
CA ALA A 65 2.86 32.21 9.43
C ALA A 65 2.56 31.59 10.80
N ALA A 66 1.49 32.06 11.46
CA ALA A 66 1.05 31.53 12.75
C ALA A 66 0.47 30.12 12.60
N PHE A 67 -0.30 29.88 11.54
CA PHE A 67 -0.85 28.56 11.20
C PHE A 67 0.26 27.53 10.97
N LEU A 68 1.23 27.83 10.10
CA LEU A 68 2.34 26.94 9.78
C LEU A 68 3.23 26.66 10.99
N ARG A 69 3.51 27.68 11.81
CA ARG A 69 4.28 27.50 13.05
C ARG A 69 3.58 26.54 14.01
N ARG A 70 2.28 26.74 14.25
CA ARG A 70 1.52 25.87 15.16
C ARG A 70 1.41 24.45 14.62
N LEU A 71 1.22 24.29 13.30
CA LEU A 71 1.21 22.98 12.67
C LEU A 71 2.56 22.26 12.84
N HIS A 72 3.66 22.99 12.64
CA HIS A 72 5.00 22.44 12.83
C HIS A 72 5.23 21.97 14.28
N GLU A 73 4.79 22.75 15.29
CA GLU A 73 4.86 22.35 16.71
C GLU A 73 4.10 21.02 16.96
N GLU A 74 2.94 20.81 16.33
CA GLU A 74 2.20 19.55 16.49
C GLU A 74 2.88 18.36 15.80
N LEU A 75 3.58 18.59 14.68
CA LEU A 75 4.34 17.55 13.98
C LEU A 75 5.64 17.18 14.70
N GLU A 76 6.35 18.15 15.30
CA GLU A 76 7.59 17.89 16.06
C GLU A 76 7.34 17.19 17.39
N ALA A 77 6.11 17.21 17.90
CA ALA A 77 5.75 16.52 19.13
C ALA A 77 5.60 14.99 18.98
N ALA A 78 5.99 14.42 17.83
CA ALA A 78 5.96 12.99 17.54
C ALA A 78 7.30 12.51 16.94
N ASP A 79 7.59 11.23 17.10
CA ASP A 79 8.82 10.62 16.60
C ASP A 79 8.80 10.41 15.08
N ALA A 80 7.60 10.35 14.49
CA ALA A 80 7.37 10.11 13.08
C ALA A 80 6.07 10.75 12.60
N VAL A 81 5.94 10.98 11.30
CA VAL A 81 4.73 11.52 10.68
C VAL A 81 4.11 10.48 9.76
N ALA A 82 2.79 10.37 9.75
CA ALA A 82 2.05 9.58 8.78
C ALA A 82 1.00 10.43 8.08
N SER A 83 0.77 10.14 6.80
CA SER A 83 -0.31 10.76 6.02
C SER A 83 -0.83 9.78 4.98
N PHE A 84 -1.92 10.14 4.29
CA PHE A 84 -2.43 9.37 3.16
C PHE A 84 -2.20 10.15 1.88
N ASN A 85 -1.27 9.67 1.03
CA ASN A 85 -0.85 10.38 -0.20
C ASN A 85 -0.08 11.69 0.04
N GLY A 86 0.17 12.10 1.29
CA GLY A 86 0.79 13.41 1.56
C GLY A 86 2.26 13.52 1.19
N SER A 87 2.93 12.44 0.80
CA SER A 87 4.27 12.54 0.19
C SER A 87 4.24 13.30 -1.15
N SER A 88 3.11 13.26 -1.86
CA SER A 88 2.91 13.90 -3.16
C SER A 88 2.06 15.16 -3.11
N PHE A 89 1.33 15.40 -2.01
CA PHE A 89 0.37 16.49 -1.87
C PHE A 89 0.67 17.40 -0.67
N ASP A 90 0.34 16.96 0.54
CA ASP A 90 0.40 17.79 1.76
C ASP A 90 1.81 18.31 2.07
N LEU A 91 2.80 17.41 2.16
CA LEU A 91 4.14 17.80 2.59
C LEU A 91 4.85 18.71 1.58
N PRO A 92 4.80 18.46 0.25
CA PRO A 92 5.30 19.41 -0.73
C PRO A 92 4.64 20.79 -0.65
N LEU A 93 3.31 20.85 -0.46
CA LEU A 93 2.59 22.11 -0.30
C LEU A 93 3.07 22.85 0.94
N LEU A 94 3.09 22.20 2.10
CA LEU A 94 3.50 22.80 3.37
C LEU A 94 4.94 23.32 3.32
N ARG A 95 5.87 22.60 2.70
CA ARG A 95 7.25 23.06 2.47
C ARG A 95 7.31 24.31 1.59
N THR A 96 6.52 24.33 0.52
CA THR A 96 6.43 25.49 -0.37
C THR A 96 5.89 26.71 0.39
N ARG A 97 4.82 26.54 1.17
CA ARG A 97 4.26 27.62 1.99
C ARG A 97 5.23 28.11 3.05
N TRP A 98 5.95 27.21 3.73
CA TRP A 98 6.99 27.55 4.69
C TRP A 98 8.04 28.52 4.12
N VAL A 99 8.52 28.24 2.90
CA VAL A 99 9.47 29.10 2.19
C VAL A 99 8.82 30.42 1.78
N MET A 100 7.61 30.39 1.21
CA MET A 100 6.92 31.60 0.74
C MET A 100 6.58 32.57 1.88
N THR A 101 6.23 32.04 3.05
CA THR A 101 5.97 32.83 4.27
C THR A 101 7.26 33.28 4.97
N ARG A 102 8.44 32.93 4.42
CA ARG A 102 9.78 33.28 4.94
C ARG A 102 10.01 32.79 6.37
N MET A 103 9.49 31.60 6.69
CA MET A 103 9.75 30.95 7.96
C MET A 103 11.24 30.65 8.09
N ARG A 104 11.76 30.70 9.33
CA ARG A 104 13.18 30.42 9.59
C ARG A 104 13.44 28.91 9.53
N GLY A 105 14.57 28.54 8.94
CA GLY A 105 14.96 27.13 8.81
C GLY A 105 14.11 26.35 7.83
N GLU A 106 14.24 25.03 7.85
CA GLU A 106 13.43 24.11 7.04
C GLU A 106 12.24 23.61 7.86
N LEU A 107 11.14 23.27 7.20
CA LEU A 107 10.06 22.52 7.83
C LEU A 107 10.61 21.12 8.15
N ALA A 108 11.06 20.92 9.39
CA ALA A 108 11.55 19.62 9.82
C ALA A 108 10.37 18.64 9.77
N THR A 109 10.50 17.61 8.94
CA THR A 109 9.58 16.49 8.93
C THR A 109 10.30 15.30 9.53
N PRO A 110 9.88 14.80 10.71
CA PRO A 110 10.29 13.50 11.21
C PRO A 110 10.16 12.40 10.14
N PRO A 111 10.77 11.21 10.33
CA PRO A 111 10.59 10.08 9.44
C PRO A 111 9.12 9.91 9.03
N HIS A 112 8.87 9.90 7.72
CA HIS A 112 7.52 9.93 7.17
C HIS A 112 7.10 8.56 6.62
N VAL A 113 5.86 8.17 6.91
CA VAL A 113 5.20 7.00 6.33
C VAL A 113 3.96 7.45 5.57
N ASP A 114 3.98 7.28 4.26
CA ASP A 114 2.79 7.46 3.43
C ASP A 114 1.96 6.16 3.41
N LEU A 115 0.83 6.17 4.11
CA LEU A 115 -0.04 5.00 4.27
C LEU A 115 -0.62 4.51 2.95
N LEU A 116 -0.82 5.38 1.95
CA LEU A 116 -1.30 4.98 0.63
C LEU A 116 -0.32 4.01 -0.05
N THR A 117 0.98 4.18 0.18
CA THR A 117 2.00 3.28 -0.38
C THR A 117 1.90 1.87 0.22
N LEU A 118 1.56 1.78 1.51
CA LEU A 118 1.33 0.51 2.21
C LEU A 118 0.02 -0.13 1.78
N VAL A 119 -1.06 0.64 1.69
CA VAL A 119 -2.36 0.16 1.15
C VAL A 119 -2.18 -0.40 -0.25
N ARG A 120 -1.54 0.34 -1.16
CA ARG A 120 -1.28 -0.16 -2.53
C ARG A 120 -0.42 -1.41 -2.54
N ALA A 121 0.54 -1.52 -1.62
CA ALA A 121 1.42 -2.69 -1.57
C ALA A 121 0.74 -3.94 -1.01
N LEU A 122 -0.24 -3.79 -0.12
CA LEU A 122 -0.83 -4.89 0.65
C LEU A 122 -2.28 -5.22 0.30
N TYR A 123 -3.02 -4.27 -0.28
CA TYR A 123 -4.47 -4.36 -0.49
C TYR A 123 -4.92 -4.04 -1.92
N ARG A 124 -4.04 -3.59 -2.83
CA ARG A 124 -4.45 -3.21 -4.19
C ARG A 124 -5.20 -4.32 -4.94
N HIS A 125 -4.88 -5.59 -4.66
CA HIS A 125 -5.56 -6.75 -5.27
C HIS A 125 -6.95 -7.03 -4.69
N ARG A 126 -7.32 -6.42 -3.56
CA ARG A 126 -8.64 -6.57 -2.90
C ARG A 126 -9.57 -5.39 -3.11
N LEU A 127 -9.05 -4.26 -3.58
CA LEU A 127 -9.79 -3.00 -3.65
C LEU A 127 -9.96 -2.54 -5.09
N GLU A 128 -11.12 -1.98 -5.38
CA GLU A 128 -11.48 -1.32 -6.64
C GLU A 128 -10.52 -0.16 -6.96
N ASP A 129 -10.26 0.70 -5.98
CA ASP A 129 -9.25 1.73 -5.99
C ASP A 129 -8.53 1.82 -4.63
N CYS A 130 -7.73 2.86 -4.41
CA CYS A 130 -7.05 3.06 -3.13
C CYS A 130 -7.28 4.49 -2.62
N THR A 131 -8.48 5.01 -2.80
CA THR A 131 -8.91 6.26 -2.14
C THR A 131 -9.08 6.02 -0.64
N LEU A 132 -9.00 7.08 0.17
CA LEU A 132 -9.19 6.95 1.61
C LEU A 132 -10.61 6.46 1.92
N ARG A 133 -11.61 6.97 1.19
CA ARG A 133 -13.00 6.53 1.28
C ARG A 133 -13.16 5.02 1.09
N THR A 134 -12.65 4.46 0.00
CA THR A 134 -12.72 3.01 -0.23
C THR A 134 -11.98 2.24 0.87
N VAL A 135 -10.88 2.77 1.38
CA VAL A 135 -10.15 2.15 2.49
C VAL A 135 -10.96 2.16 3.79
N GLU A 136 -11.64 3.25 4.11
CA GLU A 136 -12.51 3.36 5.27
C GLU A 136 -13.67 2.37 5.20
N GLU A 137 -14.38 2.34 4.07
CA GLU A 137 -15.51 1.43 3.85
C GLU A 137 -15.06 -0.04 3.90
N ARG A 138 -14.02 -0.40 3.12
CA ARG A 138 -13.63 -1.80 2.93
C ARG A 138 -12.76 -2.37 4.05
N LEU A 139 -11.93 -1.55 4.69
CA LEU A 139 -10.94 -2.02 5.67
C LEU A 139 -11.27 -1.63 7.11
N LEU A 140 -11.94 -0.49 7.32
CA LEU A 140 -12.32 -0.01 8.65
C LEU A 140 -13.80 -0.24 8.96
N GLY A 141 -14.62 -0.59 7.96
CA GLY A 141 -16.06 -0.78 8.12
C GLY A 141 -16.79 0.54 8.42
N TYR A 142 -16.19 1.66 8.03
CA TYR A 142 -16.76 2.99 8.22
C TYR A 142 -17.29 3.50 6.88
N GLU A 143 -18.62 3.57 6.76
CA GLU A 143 -19.28 4.21 5.63
C GLU A 143 -19.43 5.70 5.91
N ARG A 144 -18.79 6.52 5.09
CA ARG A 144 -18.93 7.98 5.17
C ARG A 144 -20.29 8.39 4.61
N ASP A 145 -20.98 9.25 5.36
CA ASP A 145 -22.01 10.11 4.77
C ASP A 145 -21.29 11.38 4.31
N ASP A 146 -20.86 11.42 3.04
CA ASP A 146 -20.13 12.57 2.46
C ASP A 146 -21.13 13.54 1.80
N PRO A 147 -21.52 14.64 2.46
CA PRO A 147 -22.38 15.65 1.84
C PRO A 147 -21.66 16.50 0.77
N ILE A 148 -20.33 16.39 0.62
CA ILE A 148 -19.52 17.33 -0.16
C ILE A 148 -18.64 16.60 -1.18
N ASP A 149 -18.76 16.96 -2.44
CA ASP A 149 -17.80 16.60 -3.49
C ASP A 149 -16.47 17.31 -3.21
N GLY A 150 -15.35 16.57 -3.20
CA GLY A 150 -14.00 17.10 -2.96
C GLY A 150 -13.62 18.27 -3.87
N ALA A 151 -14.24 18.39 -5.06
CA ALA A 151 -14.06 19.53 -5.96
C ALA A 151 -14.58 20.87 -5.37
N LEU A 152 -15.54 20.81 -4.44
CA LEU A 152 -16.21 21.97 -3.84
C LEU A 152 -15.54 22.44 -2.53
N VAL A 153 -14.55 21.69 -2.03
CA VAL A 153 -13.82 22.01 -0.80
C VAL A 153 -13.19 23.42 -0.84
N PRO A 154 -12.49 23.83 -1.93
CA PRO A 154 -11.95 25.19 -2.02
C PRO A 154 -13.04 26.27 -1.96
N ASP A 155 -14.20 26.03 -2.58
CA ASP A 155 -15.30 26.98 -2.64
C ASP A 155 -15.87 27.27 -1.23
N ALA A 156 -15.86 26.28 -0.33
CA ALA A 156 -16.25 26.47 1.06
C ALA A 156 -15.39 27.51 1.77
N TYR A 157 -14.07 27.46 1.54
CA TYR A 157 -13.14 28.41 2.13
C TYR A 157 -13.27 29.80 1.49
N PHE A 158 -13.40 29.91 0.17
CA PHE A 158 -13.59 31.21 -0.48
C PHE A 158 -14.92 31.86 -0.07
N ALA A 159 -16.01 31.08 0.03
CA ALA A 159 -17.28 31.56 0.55
C ALA A 159 -17.13 32.06 2.00
N PHE A 160 -16.34 31.37 2.83
CA PHE A 160 -16.05 31.80 4.19
C PHE A 160 -15.33 33.14 4.26
N LEU A 161 -14.33 33.39 3.42
CA LEU A 161 -13.62 34.69 3.41
C LEU A 161 -14.54 35.87 3.05
N HIS A 162 -15.63 35.62 2.33
CA HIS A 162 -16.60 36.64 1.95
C HIS A 162 -17.78 36.78 2.92
N ARG A 163 -18.29 35.66 3.45
CA ARG A 163 -19.58 35.60 4.15
C ARG A 163 -19.49 35.05 5.58
N GLY A 164 -18.33 34.56 6.01
CA GLY A 164 -18.14 33.90 7.30
C GLY A 164 -18.53 32.42 7.31
N SER A 165 -18.66 31.84 8.50
CA SER A 165 -18.93 30.41 8.70
C SER A 165 -20.22 29.95 7.99
N SER A 166 -20.21 28.70 7.53
CA SER A 166 -21.33 28.04 6.86
C SER A 166 -21.31 26.55 7.17
N ALA A 167 -22.47 25.89 7.07
CA ALA A 167 -22.57 24.44 7.25
C ALA A 167 -21.66 23.65 6.30
N MET A 168 -21.40 24.19 5.11
CA MET A 168 -20.47 23.57 4.14
C MET A 168 -19.02 23.60 4.66
N LEU A 169 -18.58 24.71 5.24
CA LEU A 169 -17.26 24.78 5.86
C LEU A 169 -17.17 23.84 7.06
N ASP A 170 -18.20 23.80 7.91
CA ASP A 170 -18.22 22.94 9.09
C ASP A 170 -18.10 21.46 8.70
N ALA A 171 -18.76 21.04 7.62
CA ALA A 171 -18.65 19.68 7.09
C ALA A 171 -17.25 19.40 6.50
N VAL A 172 -16.61 20.34 5.79
CA VAL A 172 -15.21 20.19 5.34
C VAL A 172 -14.26 20.01 6.52
N LEU A 173 -14.40 20.83 7.57
CA LEU A 173 -13.57 20.70 8.77
C LEU A 173 -13.84 19.37 9.48
N GLU A 174 -15.09 18.92 9.55
CA GLU A 174 -15.39 17.62 10.14
C GLU A 174 -14.80 16.45 9.32
N HIS A 175 -14.80 16.54 7.99
CA HIS A 175 -14.12 15.56 7.14
C HIS A 175 -12.61 15.49 7.42
N ASN A 176 -11.91 16.62 7.37
CA ASN A 176 -10.49 16.69 7.70
C ASN A 176 -10.17 16.12 9.10
N ARG A 177 -11.07 16.34 10.07
CA ARG A 177 -10.97 15.77 11.42
C ARG A 177 -11.10 14.25 11.42
N LEU A 178 -12.08 13.71 10.68
CA LEU A 178 -12.33 12.27 10.57
C LEU A 178 -11.21 11.55 9.82
N ASP A 179 -10.65 12.17 8.78
CA ASP A 179 -9.59 11.59 7.97
C ASP A 179 -8.38 11.20 8.82
N VAL A 180 -7.89 12.10 9.68
CA VAL A 180 -6.75 11.79 10.56
C VAL A 180 -7.06 10.71 11.59
N ILE A 181 -8.32 10.57 12.03
CA ILE A 181 -8.75 9.48 12.90
C ILE A 181 -8.70 8.15 12.14
N SER A 182 -9.20 8.13 10.90
CA SER A 182 -9.12 6.98 10.01
C SER A 182 -7.68 6.57 9.74
N LEU A 183 -6.75 7.53 9.58
CA LEU A 183 -5.33 7.21 9.35
C LEU A 183 -4.71 6.45 10.54
N VAL A 184 -5.08 6.80 11.77
CA VAL A 184 -4.57 6.12 12.97
C VAL A 184 -5.00 4.66 12.99
N HIS A 185 -6.29 4.40 12.77
CA HIS A 185 -6.86 3.05 12.74
C HIS A 185 -6.34 2.23 11.55
N LEU A 186 -6.23 2.86 10.38
CA LEU A 186 -5.66 2.27 9.18
C LEU A 186 -4.22 1.81 9.43
N HIS A 187 -3.39 2.66 10.05
CA HIS A 187 -2.01 2.30 10.32
C HIS A 187 -1.91 1.09 11.27
N SER A 188 -2.73 1.04 12.32
CA SER A 188 -2.80 -0.14 13.20
C SER A 188 -3.20 -1.40 12.42
N ARG A 189 -4.24 -1.33 11.57
CA ARG A 189 -4.66 -2.44 10.70
C ARG A 189 -3.56 -2.89 9.74
N LEU A 190 -2.83 -1.95 9.14
CA LEU A 190 -1.70 -2.23 8.27
C LEU A 190 -0.56 -2.92 9.04
N LEU A 191 -0.29 -2.53 10.29
CA LEU A 191 0.72 -3.18 11.14
C LEU A 191 0.37 -4.65 11.41
N THR A 192 -0.90 -4.98 11.66
CA THR A 192 -1.36 -6.37 11.81
C THR A 192 -1.00 -7.20 10.59
N ARG A 193 -1.28 -6.69 9.39
CA ARG A 193 -0.93 -7.35 8.12
C ARG A 193 0.56 -7.39 7.85
N LEU A 194 1.30 -6.33 8.15
CA LEU A 194 2.75 -6.29 8.01
C LEU A 194 3.44 -7.31 8.92
N LYS A 195 2.89 -7.60 10.09
CA LYS A 195 3.33 -8.69 10.99
C LYS A 195 2.93 -10.07 10.46
N GLY A 196 1.94 -10.15 9.56
CA GLY A 196 1.34 -11.41 9.12
C GLY A 196 0.45 -12.03 10.19
N GLY A 197 -0.11 -11.20 11.07
CA GLY A 197 -0.97 -11.61 12.19
C GLY A 197 -2.47 -11.53 11.88
N ASP A 198 -2.86 -11.20 10.64
CA ASP A 198 -4.26 -11.18 10.24
C ASP A 198 -4.69 -12.58 9.80
N ALA A 199 -5.53 -13.23 10.61
CA ALA A 199 -6.00 -14.59 10.38
C ALA A 199 -6.80 -14.74 9.08
N ALA A 200 -7.37 -13.65 8.55
CA ALA A 200 -8.10 -13.64 7.29
C ALA A 200 -7.19 -13.56 6.04
N MET A 201 -5.86 -13.60 6.20
CA MET A 201 -4.93 -13.51 5.06
C MET A 201 -4.97 -14.76 4.18
N ASP A 202 -5.33 -14.56 2.91
CA ASP A 202 -5.29 -15.60 1.87
C ASP A 202 -3.97 -15.62 1.07
N ALA A 203 -3.87 -16.51 0.07
CA ALA A 203 -2.69 -16.63 -0.78
C ALA A 203 -2.29 -15.32 -1.47
N SER A 204 -3.25 -14.51 -1.89
CA SER A 204 -3.00 -13.22 -2.55
C SER A 204 -2.42 -12.20 -1.57
N ASP A 205 -2.91 -12.21 -0.34
CA ASP A 205 -2.43 -11.36 0.74
C ASP A 205 -0.97 -11.69 1.12
N TRP A 206 -0.67 -12.98 1.27
CA TRP A 206 0.69 -13.45 1.53
C TRP A 206 1.65 -13.17 0.36
N LEU A 207 1.16 -13.27 -0.88
CA LEU A 207 1.93 -12.91 -2.08
C LEU A 207 2.26 -11.41 -2.08
N ALA A 208 1.28 -10.55 -1.80
CA ALA A 208 1.45 -9.10 -1.71
C ALA A 208 2.46 -8.73 -0.61
N LEU A 209 2.32 -9.29 0.58
CA LEU A 209 3.26 -9.11 1.69
C LEU A 209 4.67 -9.59 1.34
N GLY A 210 4.79 -10.76 0.71
CA GLY A 210 6.06 -11.31 0.26
C GLY A 210 6.76 -10.41 -0.75
N ARG A 211 6.03 -9.90 -1.75
CA ARG A 211 6.55 -8.92 -2.73
C ARG A 211 6.98 -7.63 -2.05
N HIS A 212 6.18 -7.10 -1.13
CA HIS A 212 6.50 -5.90 -0.37
C HIS A 212 7.81 -6.06 0.42
N ARG A 213 7.91 -7.10 1.27
CA ARG A 213 9.10 -7.37 2.09
C ARG A 213 10.36 -7.58 1.26
N LEU A 214 10.24 -8.30 0.13
CA LEU A 214 11.37 -8.49 -0.78
C LEU A 214 11.84 -7.17 -1.41
N ARG A 215 10.93 -6.28 -1.80
CA ARG A 215 11.28 -4.94 -2.33
C ARG A 215 11.98 -4.08 -1.26
N ARG A 216 11.58 -4.21 0.00
CA ARG A 216 12.21 -3.52 1.15
C ARG A 216 13.51 -4.15 1.64
N GLY A 217 13.96 -5.25 1.02
CA GLY A 217 15.21 -5.93 1.39
C GLY A 217 15.10 -6.92 2.55
N ALA A 218 13.93 -7.08 3.17
CA ALA A 218 13.64 -8.06 4.22
C ALA A 218 13.52 -9.48 3.62
N ARG A 219 14.66 -10.04 3.20
CA ARG A 219 14.71 -11.26 2.38
C ARG A 219 14.14 -12.49 3.08
N ALA A 220 14.44 -12.69 4.36
CA ALA A 220 13.96 -13.85 5.13
C ALA A 220 12.45 -13.79 5.33
N ASP A 221 11.92 -12.66 5.79
CA ASP A 221 10.48 -12.48 6.02
C ASP A 221 9.68 -12.47 4.72
N GLY A 222 10.25 -11.94 3.64
CA GLY A 222 9.65 -12.00 2.31
C GLY A 222 9.59 -13.43 1.77
N TRP A 223 10.64 -14.22 2.01
CA TRP A 223 10.63 -15.65 1.69
C TRP A 223 9.57 -16.41 2.48
N ARG A 224 9.47 -16.17 3.80
CA ARG A 224 8.45 -16.78 4.66
C ARG A 224 7.05 -16.46 4.17
N ALA A 225 6.77 -15.20 3.85
CA ALA A 225 5.46 -14.80 3.31
C ALA A 225 5.15 -15.46 1.95
N LEU A 226 6.11 -15.54 1.03
CA LEU A 226 5.90 -16.27 -0.23
C LEU A 226 5.64 -17.76 -0.01
N ARG A 227 6.32 -18.40 0.96
CA ARG A 227 6.05 -19.80 1.30
C ARG A 227 4.63 -19.97 1.84
N ASN A 228 4.17 -19.07 2.71
CA ASN A 228 2.80 -19.08 3.20
C ASN A 228 1.81 -19.00 2.03
N ALA A 229 2.01 -18.08 1.09
CA ALA A 229 1.18 -17.99 -0.12
C ALA A 229 1.17 -19.29 -0.93
N THR A 230 2.35 -19.87 -1.17
CA THR A 230 2.50 -21.12 -1.91
C THR A 230 1.84 -22.31 -1.22
N ASN A 231 1.84 -22.37 0.11
CA ASN A 231 1.29 -23.49 0.88
C ASN A 231 -0.24 -23.61 0.79
N PHE A 232 -0.96 -22.54 0.42
CA PHE A 232 -2.38 -22.66 0.08
C PHE A 232 -2.57 -23.67 -1.06
N GLY A 233 -1.67 -23.61 -2.05
CA GLY A 233 -1.59 -24.60 -3.11
C GLY A 233 -2.80 -24.58 -4.05
N ASP A 234 -3.50 -23.45 -4.13
CA ASP A 234 -4.61 -23.21 -5.04
C ASP A 234 -4.55 -21.78 -5.62
N GLY A 235 -5.16 -21.60 -6.79
CA GLY A 235 -5.30 -20.29 -7.43
C GLY A 235 -4.02 -19.63 -7.93
N GLU A 236 -4.21 -18.50 -8.61
CA GLU A 236 -3.15 -17.76 -9.30
C GLU A 236 -2.05 -17.24 -8.35
N ALA A 237 -2.44 -16.89 -7.12
CA ALA A 237 -1.51 -16.32 -6.14
C ALA A 237 -0.49 -17.34 -5.63
N SER A 238 -0.93 -18.58 -5.35
CA SER A 238 -0.05 -19.68 -4.94
C SER A 238 0.99 -19.98 -6.02
N ALA A 239 0.53 -20.08 -7.28
CA ALA A 239 1.41 -20.27 -8.43
C ALA A 239 2.39 -19.11 -8.61
N SER A 240 1.92 -17.87 -8.54
CA SER A 240 2.76 -16.67 -8.62
C SER A 240 3.85 -16.62 -7.54
N ALA A 241 3.50 -16.97 -6.30
CA ALA A 241 4.45 -17.05 -5.20
C ALA A 241 5.50 -18.15 -5.43
N GLY A 242 5.04 -19.32 -5.88
CA GLY A 242 5.90 -20.46 -6.20
C GLY A 242 6.89 -20.16 -7.31
N LEU A 243 6.45 -19.52 -8.39
CA LEU A 243 7.31 -19.09 -9.50
C LEU A 243 8.40 -18.11 -9.03
N LEU A 244 8.08 -17.20 -8.12
CA LEU A 244 9.06 -16.29 -7.52
C LEU A 244 10.09 -17.04 -6.67
N ILE A 245 9.65 -18.03 -5.88
CA ILE A 245 10.53 -18.90 -5.08
C ILE A 245 11.43 -19.74 -6.00
N ALA A 246 10.86 -20.45 -6.97
CA ALA A 246 11.58 -21.32 -7.89
C ALA A 246 12.64 -20.55 -8.68
N ARG A 247 12.33 -19.33 -9.15
CA ARG A 247 13.32 -18.46 -9.83
C ARG A 247 14.50 -18.11 -8.92
N LYS A 248 14.25 -17.86 -7.63
CA LYS A 248 15.31 -17.54 -6.66
C LYS A 248 16.12 -18.78 -6.28
N LEU A 249 15.49 -19.94 -6.08
CA LEU A 249 16.15 -21.22 -5.84
C LEU A 249 17.09 -21.56 -7.00
N SER A 250 16.58 -21.47 -8.25
CA SER A 250 17.37 -21.71 -9.45
C SER A 250 18.60 -20.80 -9.56
N ARG A 251 18.46 -19.51 -9.22
CA ARG A 251 19.59 -18.55 -9.20
C ARG A 251 20.63 -18.85 -8.13
N ARG A 252 20.25 -19.51 -7.04
CA ARG A 252 21.15 -19.90 -5.95
C ARG A 252 21.79 -21.28 -6.15
N GLY A 253 21.49 -21.96 -7.26
CA GLY A 253 22.00 -23.30 -7.56
C GLY A 253 21.15 -24.44 -6.95
N SER A 254 20.13 -24.14 -6.16
CA SER A 254 19.19 -25.13 -5.59
C SER A 254 18.16 -25.59 -6.63
N VAL A 255 18.64 -26.11 -7.76
CA VAL A 255 17.80 -26.52 -8.89
C VAL A 255 16.84 -27.67 -8.53
N PRO A 256 17.23 -28.72 -7.79
CA PRO A 256 16.30 -29.80 -7.42
C PRO A 256 15.10 -29.29 -6.61
N ALA A 257 15.34 -28.45 -5.59
CA ALA A 257 14.26 -27.86 -4.79
C ALA A 257 13.33 -26.95 -5.61
N ALA A 258 13.86 -26.26 -6.63
CA ALA A 258 13.03 -25.47 -7.54
C ALA A 258 12.14 -26.35 -8.41
N GLU A 259 12.66 -27.49 -8.89
CA GLU A 259 11.91 -28.45 -9.68
C GLU A 259 10.81 -29.12 -8.87
N GLU A 260 11.15 -29.60 -7.68
CA GLU A 260 10.21 -30.23 -6.73
C GLU A 260 9.04 -29.31 -6.42
N LEU A 261 9.32 -28.04 -6.11
CA LEU A 261 8.30 -27.05 -5.84
C LEU A 261 7.38 -26.82 -7.05
N LEU A 262 7.95 -26.69 -8.25
CA LEU A 262 7.18 -26.47 -9.46
C LEU A 262 6.31 -27.69 -9.79
N GLY A 263 6.83 -28.91 -9.62
CA GLY A 263 6.06 -30.14 -9.81
C GLY A 263 4.92 -30.29 -8.82
N TRP A 264 5.17 -29.98 -7.53
CA TRP A 264 4.11 -29.98 -6.51
C TRP A 264 3.01 -28.96 -6.82
N LEU A 265 3.37 -27.74 -7.23
CA LEU A 265 2.38 -26.73 -7.62
C LEU A 265 1.63 -27.09 -8.90
N GLU A 266 2.31 -27.66 -9.90
CA GLU A 266 1.69 -28.05 -11.16
C GLU A 266 0.57 -29.08 -10.96
N GLN A 267 0.68 -29.94 -9.95
CA GLN A 267 -0.35 -30.92 -9.58
C GLN A 267 -1.56 -30.29 -8.88
N ARG A 268 -1.36 -29.19 -8.15
CA ARG A 268 -2.44 -28.58 -7.34
C ARG A 268 -3.11 -27.38 -8.00
N VAL A 269 -2.34 -26.58 -8.72
CA VAL A 269 -2.81 -25.43 -9.50
C VAL A 269 -2.78 -25.82 -10.97
N ALA A 270 -3.66 -26.76 -11.31
CA ALA A 270 -3.59 -27.49 -12.57
C ALA A 270 -3.85 -26.59 -13.80
N ASP A 271 -4.52 -25.46 -13.61
CA ASP A 271 -4.94 -24.58 -14.70
C ASP A 271 -3.98 -23.40 -14.93
N ASP A 272 -2.80 -23.41 -14.30
CA ASP A 272 -1.81 -22.35 -14.48
C ASP A 272 -0.65 -22.78 -15.40
N ILE A 273 -0.76 -22.39 -16.68
CA ILE A 273 0.23 -22.70 -17.73
C ILE A 273 1.66 -22.21 -17.41
N ARG A 274 1.81 -21.21 -16.53
CA ARG A 274 3.12 -20.63 -16.20
C ARG A 274 3.99 -21.63 -15.43
N LEU A 275 3.38 -22.56 -14.68
CA LEU A 275 4.06 -23.59 -13.91
C LEU A 275 4.79 -24.62 -14.79
N PRO A 276 4.12 -25.36 -15.72
CA PRO A 276 4.82 -26.28 -16.61
C PRO A 276 5.82 -25.57 -17.52
N VAL A 277 5.55 -24.32 -17.94
CA VAL A 277 6.51 -23.51 -18.71
C VAL A 277 7.80 -23.28 -17.91
N ALA A 278 7.68 -22.88 -16.64
CA ALA A 278 8.83 -22.65 -15.78
C ALA A 278 9.59 -23.95 -15.51
N ARG A 279 8.87 -25.06 -15.24
CA ARG A 279 9.46 -26.37 -14.96
C ARG A 279 10.19 -26.95 -16.17
N ALA A 280 9.59 -26.91 -17.36
CA ALA A 280 10.24 -27.34 -18.60
C ALA A 280 11.50 -26.51 -18.92
N ARG A 281 11.49 -25.19 -18.67
CA ARG A 281 12.69 -24.34 -18.81
C ARG A 281 13.79 -24.74 -17.83
N LEU A 282 13.42 -25.01 -16.58
CA LEU A 282 14.36 -25.43 -15.54
C LEU A 282 15.01 -26.78 -15.90
N LEU A 283 14.22 -27.77 -16.31
CA LEU A 283 14.69 -29.08 -16.75
C LEU A 283 15.63 -28.96 -17.97
N GLU A 284 15.20 -28.24 -19.01
CA GLU A 284 15.97 -28.09 -20.24
C GLU A 284 17.30 -27.34 -20.01
N TRP A 285 17.28 -26.23 -19.27
CA TRP A 285 18.42 -25.30 -19.22
C TRP A 285 19.33 -25.50 -18.02
N ARG A 286 18.79 -25.94 -16.88
CA ARG A 286 19.55 -26.12 -15.64
C ARG A 286 19.87 -27.58 -15.36
N ARG A 287 18.93 -28.50 -15.58
CA ARG A 287 19.16 -29.94 -15.40
C ARG A 287 19.79 -30.61 -16.63
N ARG A 288 19.70 -29.96 -17.81
CA ARG A 288 20.10 -30.54 -19.10
C ARG A 288 19.37 -31.85 -19.38
N ASP A 289 18.11 -31.90 -18.99
CA ASP A 289 17.24 -33.05 -19.18
C ASP A 289 16.09 -32.68 -20.15
N PRO A 290 16.32 -32.85 -21.47
CA PRO A 290 15.31 -32.55 -22.47
C PRO A 290 14.20 -33.62 -22.53
N HIS A 291 14.44 -34.83 -21.99
CA HIS A 291 13.41 -35.86 -21.91
C HIS A 291 12.33 -35.45 -20.91
N SER A 292 12.71 -35.17 -19.67
CA SER A 292 11.76 -34.73 -18.65
C SER A 292 11.11 -33.39 -19.03
N ALA A 293 11.87 -32.48 -19.65
CA ALA A 293 11.31 -31.22 -20.15
C ALA A 293 10.24 -31.43 -21.23
N LEU A 294 10.43 -32.42 -22.11
CA LEU A 294 9.44 -32.77 -23.15
C LEU A 294 8.18 -33.35 -22.51
N SER A 295 8.32 -34.30 -21.58
CA SER A 295 7.19 -34.91 -20.88
C SER A 295 6.32 -33.88 -20.15
N VAL A 296 6.94 -32.87 -19.53
CA VAL A 296 6.19 -31.76 -18.89
C VAL A 296 5.40 -30.94 -19.91
N VAL A 297 5.97 -30.68 -21.10
CA VAL A 297 5.28 -29.91 -22.15
C VAL A 297 4.11 -30.71 -22.73
N GLU A 298 4.30 -31.99 -23.01
CA GLU A 298 3.26 -32.87 -23.55
C GLU A 298 2.11 -33.02 -22.55
N ALA A 299 2.41 -33.28 -21.27
CA ALA A 299 1.39 -33.34 -20.21
C ALA A 299 0.62 -32.01 -20.05
N ALA A 300 1.28 -30.87 -20.23
CA ALA A 300 0.61 -29.57 -20.23
C ALA A 300 -0.31 -29.38 -21.45
N GLN A 301 0.11 -29.81 -22.64
CA GLN A 301 -0.72 -29.74 -23.86
C GLN A 301 -1.94 -30.67 -23.80
N GLU A 302 -1.80 -31.84 -23.19
CA GLU A 302 -2.93 -32.77 -22.99
C GLU A 302 -3.95 -32.21 -22.00
N ARG A 303 -3.48 -31.59 -20.91
CA ARG A 303 -4.34 -31.06 -19.85
C ARG A 303 -4.97 -29.71 -20.20
N MET A 304 -4.25 -28.85 -20.90
CA MET A 304 -4.63 -27.45 -21.19
C MET A 304 -4.41 -27.11 -22.68
N PRO A 305 -5.17 -27.73 -23.61
CA PRO A 305 -4.86 -27.66 -25.04
C PRO A 305 -4.89 -26.23 -25.61
N GLU A 306 -5.80 -25.38 -25.13
CA GLU A 306 -5.93 -24.00 -25.61
C GLU A 306 -4.78 -23.11 -25.11
N GLU A 307 -4.53 -23.10 -23.81
CA GLU A 307 -3.49 -22.28 -23.18
C GLU A 307 -2.08 -22.75 -23.53
N ALA A 308 -1.90 -24.05 -23.74
CA ALA A 308 -0.61 -24.66 -24.08
C ALA A 308 -0.31 -24.67 -25.58
N ALA A 309 -1.18 -24.15 -26.45
CA ALA A 309 -0.93 -24.06 -27.89
C ALA A 309 0.40 -23.35 -28.21
N GLY A 310 0.76 -22.34 -27.42
CA GLY A 310 2.04 -21.62 -27.52
C GLY A 310 3.29 -22.45 -27.18
N LEU A 311 3.14 -23.69 -26.67
CA LEU A 311 4.25 -24.58 -26.35
C LEU A 311 4.72 -25.43 -27.54
N GLU A 312 3.98 -25.47 -28.65
CA GLU A 312 4.30 -26.32 -29.80
C GLU A 312 5.73 -26.09 -30.37
N PRO A 313 6.23 -24.84 -30.51
CA PRO A 313 7.62 -24.62 -30.93
C PRO A 313 8.65 -25.22 -29.95
N ARG A 314 8.34 -25.22 -28.65
CA ARG A 314 9.19 -25.82 -27.60
C ARG A 314 9.14 -27.33 -27.67
N ARG A 315 7.96 -27.94 -27.84
CA ARG A 315 7.80 -29.39 -28.04
C ARG A 315 8.62 -29.89 -29.22
N THR A 316 8.45 -29.27 -30.39
CA THR A 316 9.20 -29.61 -31.60
C THR A 316 10.72 -29.45 -31.41
N ARG A 317 11.17 -28.45 -30.65
CA ARG A 317 12.60 -28.29 -30.31
C ARG A 317 13.10 -29.40 -29.38
N LEU A 318 12.33 -29.76 -28.35
CA LEU A 318 12.70 -30.77 -27.37
C LEU A 318 12.72 -32.18 -27.98
N HIS A 319 11.74 -32.54 -28.82
CA HIS A 319 11.77 -33.79 -29.59
C HIS A 319 13.06 -33.95 -30.41
N ARG A 320 13.51 -32.88 -31.07
CA ARG A 320 14.76 -32.89 -31.85
C ARG A 320 16.00 -33.08 -30.98
N LYS A 321 16.00 -32.60 -29.72
CA LYS A 321 17.10 -32.81 -28.76
C LYS A 321 17.14 -34.25 -28.28
N VAL A 322 15.99 -34.76 -27.83
CA VAL A 322 15.78 -36.15 -27.41
C VAL A 322 16.23 -37.13 -28.50
N LYS A 323 15.78 -36.97 -29.75
CA LYS A 323 16.20 -37.83 -30.87
C LYS A 323 17.70 -37.80 -31.16
N LYS A 324 18.40 -36.71 -30.80
CA LYS A 324 19.84 -36.54 -31.03
C LYS A 324 20.70 -37.04 -29.86
N GLY A 325 20.10 -37.57 -28.79
CA GLY A 325 20.82 -37.99 -27.58
C GLY A 325 21.56 -36.84 -26.89
N ARG A 326 21.06 -35.61 -27.02
CA ARG A 326 21.62 -34.37 -26.44
C ARG A 326 20.67 -33.76 -25.44
#